data_AF-A0A8H5GNU2-F1
#
_entry.id   AF-A0A8H5GNU2-F1
#
_cell.length_a   1.000
_cell.length_b   1.000
_cell.length_c   1.000
_cell.angle_alpha   90.00
_cell.angle_beta   90.00
_cell.angle_gamma   90.00
#
_symmetry.space_group_name_H-M   'P 1'
#
loop_
_entity.id
_entity.type
_entity.pdbx_description
1 polymer ?
#
loop_
_entity_poly.entity_id
_entity_poly.type
_entity_poly.pdbx_seq_one_letter_code
_entity_poly.pdbx_strand_id
1 'polypeptide(L)'
;MQTAVVVIDALDECEDISSVLSALILAINKQTMPGLKFFFTSRPQGHIQKHLKINRPLPLGSQVEGMFLHDVEEQLVKADIIKFIKEEFEELSIPEQDMYINKLAEKCGKLFIYAATMVRYIKNYPEYVEDRLDFSSDGQILALGLDNGTIHIMNLLTGKHIQELQAHTDIVNSVVFSSDGTKLASGSEDDTLRLWDVVTGTQITEPLEGHTNEVRSVAFSPDGTKVASGSLDNTLRLWDVAIGTQITGALQGHTSEVTSVVFSPDGTKLASGSCDHTLRLWNVATGTQITEPLQGHTSEVTSVVFSPDGTKLASGSWNCTLRLWDLATSTQITEPLQGHTDLVNSVAFSPDGTKLASSGCWHHILRLWDVATGTQITELLQCLTNSVSSVALSPDGTKLAAGSWDHTLRLLDVATGTQITEPLQGHTEKVTSVAFSPDGTRLASGSWDHTLRLWDVTTGTQITEPLQGHTDWVKSVAFSPDGTKLASGSFDHTLRLWDVATGTQITGPLQGHTAEVTSVVFSPDGTKLASGSWDHTLRLWDMATGTQIKEPLQGHTREVESVAFSPDGTKLASGSWDSTLRLWDVATGTQITELLQGHTNRMTH
;
A
#
# COMPACT_ATOMS: atom_id res chain seq x y z
N MET A 1 -3.85 -40.95 -10.61
CA MET A 1 -2.39 -40.77 -10.54
C MET A 1 -2.13 -39.29 -10.42
N GLN A 2 -1.49 -38.85 -9.33
CA GLN A 2 -1.10 -37.46 -9.16
C GLN A 2 0.03 -37.14 -10.14
N THR A 3 -0.22 -36.17 -11.01
CA THR A 3 0.74 -35.61 -11.96
C THR A 3 1.66 -34.68 -11.17
N ALA A 4 2.85 -35.13 -10.77
CA ALA A 4 3.79 -34.27 -10.07
C ALA A 4 4.36 -33.20 -11.03
N VAL A 5 4.49 -31.97 -10.56
CA VAL A 5 5.08 -30.83 -11.31
C VAL A 5 6.36 -30.42 -10.61
N VAL A 6 7.46 -30.32 -11.34
CA VAL A 6 8.76 -29.88 -10.84
C VAL A 6 9.05 -28.51 -11.42
N VAL A 7 9.16 -27.48 -10.57
CA VAL A 7 9.51 -26.11 -10.96
C VAL A 7 11.01 -25.90 -10.77
N ILE A 8 11.68 -25.39 -11.79
CA ILE A 8 13.12 -25.14 -11.81
C ILE A 8 13.34 -23.68 -12.18
N ASP A 9 13.78 -22.89 -11.20
CA ASP A 9 14.02 -21.47 -11.36
C ASP A 9 15.49 -21.16 -11.68
N ALA A 10 15.70 -20.04 -12.37
CA ALA A 10 17.02 -19.51 -12.74
C ALA A 10 17.94 -20.52 -13.46
N LEU A 11 17.36 -21.43 -14.28
CA LEU A 11 18.17 -22.42 -15.01
C LEU A 11 19.24 -21.74 -15.89
N ASP A 12 18.97 -20.53 -16.40
CA ASP A 12 19.93 -19.75 -17.19
C ASP A 12 21.13 -19.21 -16.40
N GLU A 13 21.10 -19.29 -15.07
CA GLU A 13 22.19 -18.87 -14.19
C GLU A 13 23.13 -20.03 -13.82
N CYS A 14 22.81 -21.26 -14.24
CA CYS A 14 23.70 -22.40 -14.06
C CYS A 14 24.91 -22.33 -15.01
N GLU A 15 26.12 -22.51 -14.45
CA GLU A 15 27.37 -22.45 -15.21
C GLU A 15 27.50 -23.54 -16.29
N ASP A 16 26.93 -24.73 -16.06
CA ASP A 16 26.90 -25.86 -17.02
C ASP A 16 25.49 -26.44 -17.21
N ILE A 17 24.65 -25.64 -17.84
CA ILE A 17 23.27 -25.99 -18.23
C ILE A 17 23.20 -27.29 -19.02
N SER A 18 24.21 -27.60 -19.85
CA SER A 18 24.18 -28.78 -20.73
C SER A 18 24.29 -30.08 -19.93
N SER A 19 25.16 -30.11 -18.93
CA SER A 19 25.30 -31.25 -18.02
C SER A 19 24.08 -31.44 -17.13
N VAL A 20 23.53 -30.34 -16.59
CA VAL A 20 22.29 -30.37 -15.77
C VAL A 20 21.11 -30.89 -16.57
N LEU A 21 20.88 -30.36 -17.77
CA LEU A 21 19.81 -30.82 -18.67
C LEU A 21 20.01 -32.27 -19.10
N SER A 22 21.23 -32.71 -19.35
CA SER A 22 21.51 -34.10 -19.75
C SER A 22 21.17 -35.10 -18.64
N ALA A 23 21.49 -34.78 -17.39
CA ALA A 23 21.13 -35.60 -16.23
C ALA A 23 19.60 -35.61 -16.00
N LEU A 24 18.95 -34.46 -16.12
CA LEU A 24 17.49 -34.32 -15.98
C LEU A 24 16.75 -35.12 -17.06
N ILE A 25 17.15 -35.00 -18.33
CA ILE A 25 16.53 -35.74 -19.45
C ILE A 25 16.71 -37.25 -19.27
N LEU A 26 17.88 -37.71 -18.79
CA LEU A 26 18.12 -39.13 -18.52
C LEU A 26 17.21 -39.65 -17.40
N ALA A 27 17.00 -38.85 -16.35
CA ALA A 27 16.08 -39.17 -15.26
C ALA A 27 14.63 -39.24 -15.75
N ILE A 28 14.21 -38.28 -16.59
CA ILE A 28 12.89 -38.26 -17.21
C ILE A 28 12.67 -39.50 -18.10
N ASN A 29 13.69 -39.92 -18.85
CA ASN A 29 13.61 -41.06 -19.77
C ASN A 29 13.55 -42.43 -19.09
N LYS A 30 14.12 -42.57 -17.88
CA LYS A 30 14.06 -43.83 -17.14
C LYS A 30 12.66 -44.17 -16.63
N GLN A 31 11.67 -43.31 -16.85
CA GLN A 31 10.26 -43.49 -16.44
C GLN A 31 10.09 -43.93 -14.98
N THR A 32 10.98 -43.46 -14.09
CA THR A 32 10.85 -43.73 -12.65
C THR A 32 9.58 -43.13 -12.06
N MET A 33 8.93 -42.17 -12.75
CA MET A 33 7.63 -41.61 -12.40
C MET A 33 6.80 -41.26 -13.65
N PRO A 34 5.83 -42.09 -14.08
CA PRO A 34 4.95 -41.76 -15.20
C PRO A 34 4.03 -40.58 -14.85
N GLY A 35 4.03 -39.53 -15.69
CA GLY A 35 3.17 -38.35 -15.53
C GLY A 35 3.85 -37.10 -14.93
N LEU A 36 5.17 -37.06 -14.83
CA LEU A 36 5.91 -35.91 -14.30
C LEU A 36 5.93 -34.73 -15.31
N LYS A 37 5.54 -33.53 -14.87
CA LYS A 37 5.62 -32.27 -15.64
C LYS A 37 6.76 -31.40 -15.10
N PHE A 38 7.43 -30.65 -15.96
CA PHE A 38 8.50 -29.73 -15.56
C PHE A 38 8.15 -28.31 -16.00
N PHE A 39 8.38 -27.35 -15.11
CA PHE A 39 8.18 -25.93 -15.33
C PHE A 39 9.51 -25.22 -15.13
N PHE A 40 9.97 -24.45 -16.12
CA PHE A 40 11.25 -23.75 -16.04
C PHE A 40 10.98 -22.25 -16.01
N THR A 41 11.35 -21.57 -14.93
CA THR A 41 11.25 -20.11 -14.80
C THR A 41 12.64 -19.55 -15.04
N SER A 42 12.85 -18.96 -16.22
CA SER A 42 14.19 -18.54 -16.68
C SER A 42 14.03 -17.62 -17.88
N ARG A 43 15.02 -16.76 -18.15
CA ARG A 43 15.00 -15.90 -19.36
C ARG A 43 14.96 -16.80 -20.60
N PRO A 44 14.25 -16.41 -21.68
CA PRO A 44 14.07 -17.27 -22.84
C PRO A 44 15.35 -17.38 -23.67
N GLN A 45 16.28 -18.21 -23.22
CA GLN A 45 17.54 -18.42 -23.91
C GLN A 45 17.40 -19.56 -24.92
N GLY A 46 17.69 -19.26 -26.20
CA GLY A 46 17.54 -20.22 -27.31
C GLY A 46 18.40 -21.50 -27.17
N HIS A 47 19.43 -21.48 -26.34
CA HIS A 47 20.30 -22.63 -26.10
C HIS A 47 19.64 -23.70 -25.20
N ILE A 48 18.79 -23.31 -24.24
CA ILE A 48 17.99 -24.21 -23.40
C ILE A 48 16.95 -24.94 -24.27
N GLN A 49 16.23 -24.20 -25.12
CA GLN A 49 15.27 -24.79 -26.06
C GLN A 49 15.94 -25.74 -27.08
N LYS A 50 17.12 -25.39 -27.61
CA LYS A 50 17.87 -26.26 -28.53
C LYS A 50 18.30 -27.57 -27.86
N HIS A 51 18.78 -27.53 -26.62
CA HIS A 51 19.16 -28.72 -25.86
C HIS A 51 17.97 -29.66 -25.62
N LEU A 52 16.80 -29.12 -25.29
CA LEU A 52 15.57 -29.90 -25.08
C LEU A 52 14.98 -30.48 -26.39
N LYS A 53 15.28 -29.88 -27.55
CA LYS A 53 14.73 -30.29 -28.86
C LYS A 53 15.65 -31.22 -29.69
N ILE A 54 16.97 -31.05 -29.63
CA ILE A 54 17.91 -31.71 -30.58
C ILE A 54 18.31 -33.13 -30.14
N ASN A 55 18.42 -33.43 -28.85
CA ASN A 55 19.00 -34.70 -28.34
C ASN A 55 17.99 -35.85 -28.06
N ARG A 56 16.94 -36.03 -28.86
CA ARG A 56 15.78 -36.88 -28.47
C ARG A 56 15.94 -38.42 -28.65
N PRO A 57 15.18 -39.26 -27.87
CA PRO A 57 13.79 -39.01 -27.48
C PRO A 57 13.56 -38.87 -25.96
N LEU A 58 12.98 -37.73 -25.56
CA LEU A 58 12.01 -37.70 -24.46
C LEU A 58 10.90 -38.72 -24.79
N PRO A 59 10.23 -39.32 -23.78
CA PRO A 59 9.33 -40.45 -24.01
C PRO A 59 8.26 -40.12 -25.07
N LEU A 60 7.87 -41.14 -25.85
CA LEU A 60 6.86 -40.97 -26.90
C LEU A 60 5.57 -40.40 -26.29
N GLY A 61 5.20 -39.16 -26.66
CA GLY A 61 4.04 -38.44 -26.11
C GLY A 61 4.35 -37.19 -25.27
N SER A 62 5.62 -36.86 -24.98
CA SER A 62 5.97 -35.66 -24.19
C SER A 62 5.78 -34.34 -24.97
N GLN A 63 4.93 -33.46 -24.45
CA GLN A 63 4.70 -32.08 -24.91
C GLN A 63 5.56 -31.09 -24.12
N VAL A 64 6.05 -30.02 -24.79
CA VAL A 64 6.82 -28.93 -24.18
C VAL A 64 6.18 -27.61 -24.61
N GLU A 65 5.78 -26.79 -23.65
CA GLU A 65 5.10 -25.50 -23.84
C GLU A 65 5.89 -24.39 -23.12
N GLY A 66 5.96 -23.19 -23.69
CA GLY A 66 6.64 -22.05 -23.09
C GLY A 66 5.65 -20.92 -22.82
N MET A 67 5.72 -20.31 -21.64
CA MET A 67 4.93 -19.14 -21.24
C MET A 67 5.83 -17.96 -20.91
N PHE A 68 5.38 -16.73 -21.18
CA PHE A 68 6.13 -15.51 -20.94
C PHE A 68 5.41 -14.58 -19.97
N LEU A 69 6.16 -13.94 -19.06
CA LEU A 69 5.60 -13.12 -17.98
C LEU A 69 4.79 -11.90 -18.46
N HIS A 70 5.06 -11.39 -19.66
CA HIS A 70 4.28 -10.30 -20.27
C HIS A 70 2.88 -10.74 -20.73
N ASP A 71 2.62 -12.05 -20.79
CA ASP A 71 1.32 -12.63 -21.12
C ASP A 71 0.39 -12.78 -19.89
N VAL A 72 0.88 -12.44 -18.68
CA VAL A 72 0.08 -12.45 -17.44
C VAL A 72 -0.93 -11.30 -17.44
N GLU A 73 -2.19 -11.58 -17.10
CA GLU A 73 -3.28 -10.61 -17.11
C GLU A 73 -2.99 -9.41 -16.19
N GLU A 74 -3.21 -8.22 -16.74
CA GLU A 74 -2.87 -6.94 -16.10
C GLU A 74 -3.63 -6.68 -14.81
N GLN A 75 -4.83 -7.22 -14.67
CA GLN A 75 -5.68 -7.05 -13.49
C GLN A 75 -5.10 -7.70 -12.22
N LEU A 76 -4.39 -8.83 -12.36
CA LEU A 76 -3.76 -9.54 -11.25
C LEU A 76 -2.57 -8.74 -10.68
N VAL A 77 -1.74 -8.20 -11.57
CA VAL A 77 -0.59 -7.39 -11.17
C VAL A 77 -1.05 -6.05 -10.56
N LYS A 78 -2.14 -5.48 -11.07
CA LYS A 78 -2.76 -4.28 -10.51
C LYS A 78 -3.28 -4.49 -9.08
N ALA A 79 -3.92 -5.62 -8.80
CA ALA A 79 -4.46 -5.93 -7.47
C ALA A 79 -3.35 -6.03 -6.40
N ASP A 80 -2.22 -6.64 -6.77
CA ASP A 80 -1.04 -6.74 -5.89
C ASP A 80 -0.45 -5.34 -5.61
N ILE A 81 -0.34 -4.50 -6.64
CA ILE A 81 0.12 -3.12 -6.52
C ILE A 81 -0.80 -2.29 -5.62
N ILE A 82 -2.14 -2.38 -5.79
CA ILE A 82 -3.12 -1.68 -4.94
C ILE A 82 -2.91 -2.08 -3.47
N LYS A 83 -2.75 -3.38 -3.21
CA LYS A 83 -2.60 -3.91 -1.86
C LYS A 83 -1.31 -3.43 -1.20
N PHE A 84 -0.23 -3.42 -1.96
CA PHE A 84 1.05 -2.89 -1.55
C PHE A 84 0.97 -1.40 -1.16
N ILE A 85 0.35 -0.56 -1.99
CA ILE A 85 0.28 0.89 -1.71
C ILE A 85 -0.61 1.18 -0.50
N LYS A 86 -1.62 0.33 -0.29
CA LYS A 86 -2.56 0.40 0.84
C LYS A 86 -1.89 0.28 2.19
N GLU A 87 -1.18 -0.82 2.39
CA GLU A 87 -0.45 -1.11 3.64
C GLU A 87 0.62 -0.05 3.93
N GLU A 88 1.13 0.54 2.87
CA GLU A 88 2.35 1.30 2.92
C GLU A 88 2.00 2.81 3.09
N PHE A 89 0.73 3.24 3.01
CA PHE A 89 0.28 4.61 3.39
C PHE A 89 -0.51 4.67 4.70
N GLU A 90 -0.81 3.52 5.32
CA GLU A 90 -1.74 3.35 6.45
C GLU A 90 -1.45 4.23 7.68
N GLU A 91 -0.21 4.71 7.83
CA GLU A 91 0.23 5.53 8.98
C GLU A 91 0.13 7.05 8.76
N LEU A 92 -0.07 7.51 7.52
CA LEU A 92 0.07 8.92 7.18
C LEU A 92 -1.17 9.77 7.45
N SER A 93 -2.24 9.22 8.04
CA SER A 93 -3.51 9.95 8.30
C SER A 93 -3.95 10.79 7.10
N ILE A 94 -3.80 10.21 5.91
CA ILE A 94 -4.07 10.83 4.61
C ILE A 94 -5.58 10.85 4.44
N PRO A 95 -6.21 12.03 4.34
CA PRO A 95 -7.61 12.06 3.97
C PRO A 95 -7.71 11.47 2.51
N GLU A 96 -8.79 10.78 2.13
CA GLU A 96 -8.94 10.09 0.80
C GLU A 96 -7.96 8.97 0.40
N GLN A 97 -7.21 8.38 1.32
CA GLN A 97 -6.10 7.45 1.03
C GLN A 97 -6.40 6.35 -0.02
N ASP A 98 -7.55 5.67 0.07
CA ASP A 98 -7.92 4.57 -0.85
C ASP A 98 -8.22 5.02 -2.29
N MET A 99 -8.67 6.26 -2.48
CA MET A 99 -8.85 6.83 -3.83
C MET A 99 -7.47 7.11 -4.45
N TYR A 100 -6.54 7.65 -3.64
CA TYR A 100 -5.15 7.84 -4.03
C TYR A 100 -4.46 6.53 -4.37
N ILE A 101 -4.59 5.50 -3.54
CA ILE A 101 -3.99 4.18 -3.74
C ILE A 101 -4.48 3.52 -5.04
N ASN A 102 -5.77 3.65 -5.37
CA ASN A 102 -6.32 3.07 -6.60
C ASN A 102 -5.91 3.87 -7.85
N LYS A 103 -5.94 5.21 -7.81
CA LYS A 103 -5.37 6.06 -8.87
C LYS A 103 -3.90 5.71 -9.07
N LEU A 104 -3.21 5.43 -7.98
CA LEU A 104 -1.80 5.12 -8.00
C LEU A 104 -1.45 3.81 -8.62
N ALA A 105 -2.15 2.77 -8.21
CA ALA A 105 -2.03 1.47 -8.81
C ALA A 105 -2.48 1.46 -10.27
N GLU A 106 -3.43 2.32 -10.66
CA GLU A 106 -3.78 2.54 -12.06
C GLU A 106 -2.61 3.02 -12.89
N LYS A 107 -1.82 3.93 -12.35
CA LYS A 107 -0.65 4.46 -13.04
C LYS A 107 0.51 3.46 -13.04
N CYS A 108 0.74 2.73 -11.94
CA CYS A 108 1.78 1.68 -11.86
C CYS A 108 1.71 0.58 -12.95
N GLY A 109 0.56 0.37 -13.61
CA GLY A 109 0.40 -0.65 -14.65
C GLY A 109 0.72 -2.06 -14.15
N LYS A 110 1.64 -2.78 -14.83
CA LYS A 110 2.15 -4.09 -14.39
C LYS A 110 3.47 -4.02 -13.58
N LEU A 111 3.89 -2.84 -13.13
CA LEU A 111 5.22 -2.64 -12.54
C LEU A 111 5.13 -2.47 -11.02
N PHE A 112 5.45 -3.52 -10.25
CA PHE A 112 5.36 -3.49 -8.78
C PHE A 112 6.48 -2.67 -8.10
N ILE A 113 7.67 -2.60 -8.72
CA ILE A 113 8.80 -1.75 -8.28
C ILE A 113 8.42 -0.26 -8.15
N TYR A 114 7.40 0.09 -8.92
CA TYR A 114 6.82 1.41 -9.01
C TYR A 114 6.05 1.82 -7.77
N ALA A 115 5.16 0.92 -7.37
CA ALA A 115 4.32 1.01 -6.21
C ALA A 115 5.19 1.19 -4.96
N ALA A 116 6.25 0.39 -4.85
CA ALA A 116 7.18 0.37 -3.72
C ALA A 116 7.88 1.68 -3.42
N THR A 117 8.27 2.37 -4.45
CA THR A 117 9.11 3.55 -4.29
C THR A 117 8.28 4.81 -4.06
N MET A 118 7.12 4.85 -4.70
CA MET A 118 6.07 5.84 -4.53
C MET A 118 5.61 5.95 -3.09
N VAL A 119 5.37 4.81 -2.46
CA VAL A 119 4.83 4.81 -1.11
C VAL A 119 5.84 5.31 -0.08
N ARG A 120 7.07 4.83 -0.19
CA ARG A 120 8.15 5.20 0.71
C ARG A 120 8.39 6.71 0.79
N TYR A 121 7.95 7.48 -0.22
CA TYR A 121 8.17 8.92 -0.27
C TYR A 121 7.07 9.78 0.34
N ILE A 122 5.79 9.45 0.13
CA ILE A 122 4.69 10.18 0.81
C ILE A 122 4.73 9.88 2.31
N LYS A 123 5.23 8.70 2.72
CA LYS A 123 5.42 8.33 4.13
C LYS A 123 6.34 9.23 4.95
N ASN A 124 7.17 10.05 4.30
CA ASN A 124 8.05 10.99 4.99
C ASN A 124 7.40 12.37 5.26
N TYR A 125 6.15 12.61 4.87
CA TYR A 125 5.46 13.90 5.00
C TYR A 125 3.96 13.72 5.37
N PRO A 126 3.63 13.33 6.62
CA PRO A 126 2.29 12.86 7.02
C PRO A 126 1.13 13.87 7.06
N GLU A 127 1.36 15.18 7.02
CA GLU A 127 0.28 16.12 7.36
C GLU A 127 -0.64 16.53 6.18
N TYR A 128 -0.42 16.09 4.94
CA TYR A 128 -0.84 16.89 3.77
C TYR A 128 -1.35 16.10 2.58
N VAL A 129 -2.60 15.60 2.59
CA VAL A 129 -2.78 14.42 1.73
C VAL A 129 -4.11 14.26 0.97
N GLU A 130 -5.09 15.18 1.06
CA GLU A 130 -6.28 15.06 0.16
C GLU A 130 -6.10 15.71 -1.21
N ASP A 131 -5.41 16.85 -1.31
CA ASP A 131 -5.29 17.58 -2.58
C ASP A 131 -3.82 17.88 -2.95
N ARG A 132 -2.89 17.65 -2.03
CA ARG A 132 -1.52 18.16 -2.09
C ARG A 132 -0.54 17.21 -2.76
N LEU A 133 -1.02 16.13 -3.35
CA LEU A 133 -0.17 15.17 -4.04
C LEU A 133 -0.82 14.69 -5.33
N ASP A 134 0.01 14.39 -6.32
CA ASP A 134 -0.42 13.68 -7.51
C ASP A 134 0.77 12.94 -8.12
N PHE A 135 0.49 12.11 -9.11
CA PHE A 135 1.49 11.28 -9.78
C PHE A 135 1.50 11.56 -11.27
N SER A 136 2.64 11.44 -11.91
CA SER A 136 2.73 11.51 -13.37
C SER A 136 1.81 10.49 -14.01
N SER A 137 1.44 10.64 -15.28
CA SER A 137 0.49 9.74 -15.94
C SER A 137 0.97 8.31 -16.11
N ASP A 138 2.29 8.14 -16.29
CA ASP A 138 2.89 6.85 -16.06
C ASP A 138 2.79 6.54 -14.57
N GLY A 139 3.12 7.46 -13.67
CA GLY A 139 3.18 7.33 -12.21
C GLY A 139 4.60 7.11 -11.65
N GLN A 140 5.63 7.28 -12.49
CA GLN A 140 7.04 7.10 -12.13
C GLN A 140 7.50 8.23 -11.25
N ILE A 141 6.72 9.31 -11.23
CA ILE A 141 7.03 10.55 -10.59
C ILE A 141 5.87 10.89 -9.66
N LEU A 142 6.22 11.24 -8.44
CA LEU A 142 5.30 11.77 -7.43
C LEU A 142 5.65 13.22 -7.19
N ALA A 143 4.62 14.06 -7.14
CA ALA A 143 4.70 15.44 -6.68
C ALA A 143 3.95 15.57 -5.36
N LEU A 144 4.56 16.21 -4.38
CA LEU A 144 3.97 16.46 -3.06
C LEU A 144 4.19 17.92 -2.68
N GLY A 145 3.11 18.67 -2.48
CA GLY A 145 3.08 20.03 -1.97
C GLY A 145 3.06 20.08 -0.44
N LEU A 146 3.80 21.02 0.13
CA LEU A 146 4.04 21.15 1.57
C LEU A 146 3.56 22.51 2.10
N ASP A 147 3.40 22.63 3.43
CA ASP A 147 2.97 23.87 4.10
C ASP A 147 3.95 25.03 3.95
N ASN A 148 5.23 24.73 3.77
CA ASN A 148 6.24 25.76 3.55
C ASN A 148 6.24 26.31 2.10
N GLY A 149 5.23 25.95 1.28
CA GLY A 149 5.11 26.36 -0.11
C GLY A 149 5.98 25.59 -1.09
N THR A 150 6.71 24.56 -0.64
CA THR A 150 7.58 23.76 -1.52
C THR A 150 6.84 22.57 -2.14
N ILE A 151 7.31 22.12 -3.30
CA ILE A 151 6.84 20.91 -3.96
C ILE A 151 8.02 19.96 -4.18
N HIS A 152 7.89 18.74 -3.68
CA HIS A 152 8.89 17.67 -3.83
C HIS A 152 8.52 16.78 -5.02
N ILE A 153 9.44 16.66 -5.98
CA ILE A 153 9.32 15.79 -7.17
C ILE A 153 10.27 14.60 -7.04
N MET A 154 9.74 13.39 -7.16
CA MET A 154 10.43 12.17 -6.68
C MET A 154 10.29 11.01 -7.66
N ASN A 155 11.38 10.27 -7.87
CA ASN A 155 11.39 9.13 -8.79
C ASN A 155 11.04 7.84 -8.05
N LEU A 156 9.98 7.23 -8.52
CA LEU A 156 9.31 6.08 -7.94
C LEU A 156 9.75 4.75 -8.56
N LEU A 157 10.86 4.73 -9.30
CA LEU A 157 11.53 3.49 -9.66
C LEU A 157 12.83 3.30 -8.87
N THR A 158 13.43 4.41 -8.47
CA THR A 158 14.79 4.46 -7.91
C THR A 158 14.85 4.91 -6.46
N GLY A 159 13.76 5.48 -5.95
CA GLY A 159 13.65 5.95 -4.56
C GLY A 159 14.47 7.17 -4.30
N LYS A 160 14.80 7.90 -5.38
CA LYS A 160 15.60 9.11 -5.31
C LYS A 160 14.72 10.34 -5.48
N HIS A 161 15.00 11.32 -4.65
CA HIS A 161 14.53 12.69 -4.81
C HIS A 161 15.07 13.22 -6.14
N ILE A 162 14.18 13.69 -7.02
CA ILE A 162 14.57 14.28 -8.30
C ILE A 162 14.87 15.76 -8.08
N GLN A 163 13.90 16.48 -7.50
CA GLN A 163 13.94 17.93 -7.43
C GLN A 163 13.01 18.50 -6.37
N GLU A 164 13.44 19.59 -5.74
CA GLU A 164 12.65 20.42 -4.84
C GLU A 164 12.32 21.73 -5.55
N LEU A 165 11.04 22.07 -5.65
CA LEU A 165 10.55 23.30 -6.24
C LEU A 165 10.15 24.26 -5.13
N GLN A 166 10.82 25.41 -5.07
CA GLN A 166 10.42 26.53 -4.22
C GLN A 166 9.24 27.21 -4.90
N ALA A 167 8.05 26.63 -4.70
CA ALA A 167 6.92 26.88 -5.56
C ALA A 167 6.12 28.10 -5.13
N HIS A 168 5.67 28.13 -3.88
CA HIS A 168 4.76 29.14 -3.34
C HIS A 168 5.33 29.80 -2.10
N THR A 169 4.78 30.95 -1.71
CA THR A 169 5.17 31.63 -0.46
C THR A 169 4.39 31.16 0.75
N ASP A 170 3.32 30.41 0.52
CA ASP A 170 2.42 29.88 1.52
C ASP A 170 2.02 28.44 1.18
N ILE A 171 1.19 27.82 2.01
CA ILE A 171 0.81 26.42 1.94
C ILE A 171 0.35 26.00 0.53
N VAL A 172 0.87 24.89 0.01
CA VAL A 172 0.39 24.31 -1.26
C VAL A 172 -0.86 23.48 -0.98
N ASN A 173 -2.02 23.94 -1.47
CA ASN A 173 -3.30 23.30 -1.23
C ASN A 173 -3.65 22.23 -2.26
N SER A 174 -3.22 22.38 -3.50
CA SER A 174 -3.52 21.40 -4.55
C SER A 174 -2.36 21.21 -5.52
N VAL A 175 -2.05 19.96 -5.89
CA VAL A 175 -1.00 19.61 -6.86
C VAL A 175 -1.54 18.60 -7.86
N VAL A 176 -1.35 18.82 -9.16
CA VAL A 176 -1.89 17.92 -10.20
C VAL A 176 -0.99 17.85 -11.42
N PHE A 177 -0.75 16.66 -11.97
CA PHE A 177 -0.01 16.42 -13.20
C PHE A 177 -0.93 16.50 -14.43
N SER A 178 -0.36 16.92 -15.55
CA SER A 178 -1.00 16.77 -16.85
C SER A 178 -1.17 15.29 -17.22
N SER A 179 -2.11 14.99 -18.12
CA SER A 179 -2.37 13.62 -18.60
C SER A 179 -1.17 12.97 -19.32
N ASP A 180 -0.22 13.77 -19.79
CA ASP A 180 1.06 13.31 -20.37
C ASP A 180 2.21 13.25 -19.33
N GLY A 181 1.97 13.67 -18.09
CA GLY A 181 2.96 13.69 -17.00
C GLY A 181 4.09 14.71 -17.16
N THR A 182 4.05 15.54 -18.21
CA THR A 182 5.14 16.49 -18.53
C THR A 182 5.04 17.81 -17.77
N LYS A 183 3.83 18.18 -17.33
CA LYS A 183 3.54 19.43 -16.63
C LYS A 183 2.95 19.14 -15.26
N LEU A 184 3.18 20.07 -14.35
CA LEU A 184 2.60 20.09 -13.01
C LEU A 184 1.92 21.43 -12.77
N ALA A 185 0.72 21.40 -12.22
CA ALA A 185 0.01 22.57 -11.73
C ALA A 185 -0.06 22.53 -10.21
N SER A 186 0.12 23.68 -9.57
CA SER A 186 -0.02 23.85 -8.13
C SER A 186 -0.89 25.05 -7.79
N GLY A 187 -1.76 24.92 -6.78
CA GLY A 187 -2.56 25.99 -6.19
C GLY A 187 -2.24 26.11 -4.69
N SER A 188 -2.25 27.34 -4.17
CA SER A 188 -1.75 27.66 -2.83
C SER A 188 -2.61 28.68 -2.09
N GLU A 189 -2.37 28.79 -0.78
CA GLU A 189 -2.85 29.88 0.08
C GLU A 189 -2.25 31.24 -0.29
N ASP A 190 -1.22 31.30 -1.14
CA ASP A 190 -0.68 32.57 -1.66
C ASP A 190 -1.53 33.23 -2.77
N ASP A 191 -2.78 32.80 -2.93
CA ASP A 191 -3.75 33.21 -3.95
C ASP A 191 -3.37 32.89 -5.41
N THR A 192 -2.23 32.22 -5.65
CA THR A 192 -1.73 31.98 -7.01
C THR A 192 -1.84 30.53 -7.45
N LEU A 193 -1.84 30.35 -8.78
CA LEU A 193 -1.48 29.07 -9.39
C LEU A 193 -0.10 29.17 -10.05
N ARG A 194 0.62 28.05 -10.07
CA ARG A 194 1.87 27.93 -10.82
C ARG A 194 1.91 26.70 -11.69
N LEU A 195 2.62 26.83 -12.81
CA LEU A 195 2.81 25.77 -13.80
C LEU A 195 4.30 25.46 -13.93
N TRP A 196 4.62 24.18 -13.89
CA TRP A 196 6.00 23.68 -13.87
C TRP A 196 6.21 22.66 -14.98
N ASP A 197 7.36 22.74 -15.64
CA ASP A 197 7.86 21.68 -16.49
C ASP A 197 8.55 20.65 -15.60
N VAL A 198 8.05 19.41 -15.60
CA VAL A 198 8.50 18.37 -14.67
C VAL A 198 9.93 17.91 -14.96
N VAL A 199 10.35 17.98 -16.23
CA VAL A 199 11.66 17.47 -16.67
C VAL A 199 12.79 18.43 -16.32
N THR A 200 12.55 19.72 -16.49
CA THR A 200 13.52 20.79 -16.20
C THR A 200 13.37 21.34 -14.78
N GLY A 201 12.20 21.13 -14.16
CA GLY A 201 11.76 21.75 -12.92
C GLY A 201 11.78 23.27 -12.97
N THR A 202 11.57 23.84 -14.16
CA THR A 202 11.46 25.28 -14.34
C THR A 202 10.00 25.68 -14.45
N GLN A 203 9.69 26.88 -13.98
CA GLN A 203 8.34 27.44 -14.09
C GLN A 203 8.05 27.75 -15.57
N ILE A 204 6.92 27.28 -16.10
CA ILE A 204 6.55 27.41 -17.52
C ILE A 204 6.17 28.87 -17.83
N THR A 205 5.49 29.52 -16.88
CA THR A 205 5.00 30.89 -16.98
C THR A 205 5.13 31.59 -15.64
N GLU A 206 5.04 32.91 -15.61
CA GLU A 206 4.89 33.67 -14.36
C GLU A 206 3.67 33.17 -13.55
N PRO A 207 3.62 33.41 -12.23
CA PRO A 207 2.48 33.00 -11.41
C PRO A 207 1.15 33.47 -12.03
N LEU A 208 0.19 32.56 -12.10
CA LEU A 208 -1.13 32.82 -12.64
C LEU A 208 -1.95 33.58 -11.58
N GLU A 209 -1.83 34.90 -11.62
CA GLU A 209 -2.51 35.80 -10.70
C GLU A 209 -3.93 36.11 -11.18
N GLY A 210 -4.86 36.13 -10.24
CA GLY A 210 -6.24 36.53 -10.54
C GLY A 210 -7.23 36.20 -9.43
N HIS A 211 -7.02 35.10 -8.70
CA HIS A 211 -7.79 34.82 -7.49
C HIS A 211 -7.48 35.85 -6.41
N THR A 212 -8.47 36.14 -5.56
CA THR A 212 -8.33 37.10 -4.45
C THR A 212 -8.36 36.43 -3.07
N ASN A 213 -8.27 35.10 -3.07
CA ASN A 213 -8.25 34.24 -1.90
C ASN A 213 -7.65 32.89 -2.32
N GLU A 214 -7.38 32.04 -1.34
CA GLU A 214 -6.64 30.79 -1.49
C GLU A 214 -7.19 29.90 -2.61
N VAL A 215 -6.29 29.27 -3.36
CA VAL A 215 -6.64 28.30 -4.41
C VAL A 215 -6.75 26.92 -3.79
N ARG A 216 -7.96 26.40 -3.68
CA ARG A 216 -8.24 25.16 -2.93
C ARG A 216 -8.16 23.89 -3.78
N SER A 217 -8.46 24.00 -5.08
CA SER A 217 -8.53 22.85 -5.99
C SER A 217 -8.07 23.24 -7.38
N VAL A 218 -7.20 22.42 -7.99
CA VAL A 218 -6.74 22.60 -9.37
C VAL A 218 -6.92 21.31 -10.19
N ALA A 219 -7.24 21.45 -11.48
CA ALA A 219 -7.41 20.32 -12.38
C ALA A 219 -6.88 20.62 -13.78
N PHE A 220 -6.18 19.67 -14.42
CA PHE A 220 -5.86 19.74 -15.84
C PHE A 220 -7.04 19.26 -16.70
N SER A 221 -7.22 19.88 -17.87
CA SER A 221 -8.06 19.29 -18.92
C SER A 221 -7.44 17.97 -19.42
N PRO A 222 -8.24 17.03 -19.94
CA PRO A 222 -7.73 15.74 -20.42
C PRO A 222 -6.66 15.87 -21.51
N ASP A 223 -6.71 16.93 -22.31
CA ASP A 223 -5.73 17.25 -23.35
C ASP A 223 -4.48 18.00 -22.82
N GLY A 224 -4.45 18.35 -21.54
CA GLY A 224 -3.34 19.07 -20.88
C GLY A 224 -3.15 20.53 -21.34
N THR A 225 -4.10 21.08 -22.11
CA THR A 225 -4.00 22.45 -22.66
C THR A 225 -4.56 23.52 -21.73
N LYS A 226 -5.41 23.13 -20.78
CA LYS A 226 -6.09 24.05 -19.85
C LYS A 226 -5.91 23.58 -18.42
N VAL A 227 -5.92 24.54 -17.50
CA VAL A 227 -6.05 24.29 -16.06
C VAL A 227 -7.29 25.00 -15.56
N ALA A 228 -8.08 24.33 -14.73
CA ALA A 228 -9.15 24.92 -13.95
C ALA A 228 -8.69 25.09 -12.51
N SER A 229 -9.12 26.17 -11.87
CA SER A 229 -8.91 26.43 -10.45
C SER A 229 -10.21 26.82 -9.76
N GLY A 230 -10.41 26.30 -8.55
CA GLY A 230 -11.45 26.72 -7.61
C GLY A 230 -10.81 27.37 -6.38
N SER A 231 -11.41 28.46 -5.91
CA SER A 231 -10.86 29.28 -4.83
C SER A 231 -11.92 29.64 -3.78
N LEU A 232 -11.43 30.00 -2.60
CA LEU A 232 -12.20 30.62 -1.52
C LEU A 232 -12.70 32.02 -1.88
N ASP A 233 -12.38 32.55 -3.07
CA ASP A 233 -12.97 33.78 -3.61
C ASP A 233 -14.35 33.56 -4.27
N ASN A 234 -14.91 32.35 -4.15
CA ASN A 234 -16.19 31.89 -4.69
C ASN A 234 -16.21 31.73 -6.22
N THR A 235 -15.06 31.86 -6.89
CA THR A 235 -14.97 31.78 -8.34
C THR A 235 -14.18 30.57 -8.82
N LEU A 236 -14.44 30.21 -10.07
CA LEU A 236 -13.55 29.35 -10.82
C LEU A 236 -12.83 30.13 -11.91
N ARG A 237 -11.62 29.71 -12.26
CA ARG A 237 -10.89 30.26 -13.40
C ARG A 237 -10.39 29.16 -14.31
N LEU A 238 -10.31 29.48 -15.60
CA LEU A 238 -9.74 28.63 -16.64
C LEU A 238 -8.53 29.33 -17.23
N TRP A 239 -7.41 28.60 -17.30
CA TRP A 239 -6.10 29.11 -17.67
C TRP A 239 -5.58 28.36 -18.88
N ASP A 240 -4.99 29.11 -19.83
CA ASP A 240 -4.26 28.54 -20.95
C ASP A 240 -2.85 28.17 -20.48
N VAL A 241 -2.50 26.90 -20.63
CA VAL A 241 -1.22 26.36 -20.12
C VAL A 241 -0.02 26.85 -20.94
N ALA A 242 -0.21 27.16 -22.22
CA ALA A 242 0.88 27.56 -23.11
C ALA A 242 1.23 29.04 -22.97
N ILE A 243 0.22 29.89 -22.72
CA ILE A 243 0.38 31.34 -22.64
C ILE A 243 0.44 31.83 -21.19
N GLY A 244 -0.09 31.06 -20.23
CA GLY A 244 -0.16 31.46 -18.82
C GLY A 244 -1.16 32.59 -18.58
N THR A 245 -2.23 32.62 -19.37
CA THR A 245 -3.27 33.65 -19.27
C THR A 245 -4.63 33.03 -19.08
N GLN A 246 -5.50 33.74 -18.38
CA GLN A 246 -6.88 33.33 -18.21
C GLN A 246 -7.62 33.26 -19.58
N ILE A 247 -8.30 32.15 -19.86
CA ILE A 247 -9.00 31.88 -21.13
C ILE A 247 -10.30 32.70 -21.23
N THR A 248 -11.02 32.80 -20.12
CA THR A 248 -12.30 33.52 -19.99
C THR A 248 -12.25 34.44 -18.78
N GLY A 249 -13.30 35.25 -18.56
CA GLY A 249 -13.49 35.87 -17.24
C GLY A 249 -13.65 34.82 -16.13
N ALA A 250 -13.64 35.26 -14.86
CA ALA A 250 -13.93 34.38 -13.74
C ALA A 250 -15.33 33.77 -13.92
N LEU A 251 -15.42 32.45 -13.76
CA LEU A 251 -16.68 31.71 -13.78
C LEU A 251 -17.41 31.99 -12.47
N GLN A 252 -18.31 32.97 -12.51
CA GLN A 252 -19.08 33.42 -11.37
C GLN A 252 -20.44 32.71 -11.32
N GLY A 253 -20.81 32.24 -10.14
CA GLY A 253 -22.11 31.62 -9.91
C GLY A 253 -22.26 31.09 -8.50
N HIS A 254 -21.21 30.49 -7.93
CA HIS A 254 -21.24 30.07 -6.53
C HIS A 254 -21.34 31.28 -5.59
N THR A 255 -22.11 31.11 -4.51
CA THR A 255 -22.31 32.18 -3.51
C THR A 255 -21.43 32.00 -2.27
N SER A 256 -20.62 30.95 -2.26
CA SER A 256 -19.64 30.63 -1.22
C SER A 256 -18.43 29.94 -1.85
N GLU A 257 -17.47 29.55 -1.02
CA GLU A 257 -16.15 29.05 -1.41
C GLU A 257 -16.27 27.83 -2.34
N VAL A 258 -15.38 27.74 -3.34
CA VAL A 258 -15.31 26.58 -4.24
C VAL A 258 -14.32 25.58 -3.68
N THR A 259 -14.81 24.41 -3.31
CA THR A 259 -14.05 23.37 -2.60
C THR A 259 -13.42 22.35 -3.54
N SER A 260 -14.06 22.09 -4.69
CA SER A 260 -13.62 21.04 -5.61
C SER A 260 -13.96 21.38 -7.06
N VAL A 261 -13.00 21.15 -7.98
CA VAL A 261 -13.17 21.37 -9.43
C VAL A 261 -12.67 20.18 -10.23
N VAL A 262 -13.42 19.74 -11.25
CA VAL A 262 -13.05 18.56 -12.05
C VAL A 262 -13.54 18.68 -13.50
N PHE A 263 -12.70 18.30 -14.46
CA PHE A 263 -13.09 18.21 -15.87
C PHE A 263 -13.86 16.92 -16.16
N SER A 264 -14.81 16.98 -17.11
CA SER A 264 -15.37 15.77 -17.69
C SER A 264 -14.32 14.98 -18.46
N PRO A 265 -14.48 13.66 -18.65
CA PRO A 265 -13.52 12.82 -19.37
C PRO A 265 -13.24 13.29 -20.81
N ASP A 266 -14.22 13.93 -21.46
CA ASP A 266 -14.09 14.51 -22.80
C ASP A 266 -13.54 15.95 -22.82
N GLY A 267 -13.31 16.55 -21.64
CA GLY A 267 -12.79 17.91 -21.47
C GLY A 267 -13.76 19.03 -21.85
N THR A 268 -15.01 18.71 -22.20
CA THR A 268 -15.97 19.71 -22.69
C THR A 268 -16.72 20.42 -21.55
N LYS A 269 -16.80 19.78 -20.38
CA LYS A 269 -17.48 20.29 -19.19
C LYS A 269 -16.52 20.38 -18.01
N LEU A 270 -16.85 21.27 -17.08
CA LEU A 270 -16.23 21.38 -15.77
C LEU A 270 -17.34 21.27 -14.72
N ALA A 271 -17.14 20.45 -13.69
CA ALA A 271 -18.01 20.39 -12.52
C ALA A 271 -17.34 21.07 -11.34
N SER A 272 -18.14 21.71 -10.49
CA SER A 272 -17.67 22.37 -9.27
C SER A 272 -18.59 22.10 -8.09
N GLY A 273 -17.98 21.86 -6.92
CA GLY A 273 -18.64 21.79 -5.63
C GLY A 273 -18.30 23.02 -4.78
N SER A 274 -19.22 23.43 -3.91
CA SER A 274 -19.06 24.63 -3.09
C SER A 274 -19.69 24.50 -1.70
N CYS A 275 -19.19 25.33 -0.80
CA CYS A 275 -19.79 25.60 0.51
C CYS A 275 -21.21 26.20 0.40
N ASP A 276 -21.66 26.63 -0.78
CA ASP A 276 -23.05 27.07 -1.02
C ASP A 276 -24.07 25.92 -1.15
N HIS A 277 -23.63 24.68 -0.90
CA HIS A 277 -24.43 23.45 -0.92
C HIS A 277 -24.87 23.01 -2.32
N THR A 278 -24.36 23.65 -3.38
CA THR A 278 -24.71 23.35 -4.76
C THR A 278 -23.54 22.78 -5.55
N LEU A 279 -23.88 22.08 -6.62
CA LEU A 279 -22.93 21.77 -7.68
C LEU A 279 -23.28 22.53 -8.94
N ARG A 280 -22.27 22.95 -9.70
CA ARG A 280 -22.46 23.62 -11.00
C ARG A 280 -21.70 22.90 -12.10
N LEU A 281 -22.26 22.98 -13.30
CA LEU A 281 -21.65 22.48 -14.53
C LEU A 281 -21.39 23.65 -15.46
N TRP A 282 -20.17 23.73 -15.99
CA TRP A 282 -19.69 24.81 -16.83
C TRP A 282 -19.24 24.26 -18.17
N ASN A 283 -19.54 24.98 -19.24
CA ASN A 283 -19.03 24.71 -20.56
C ASN A 283 -17.62 25.30 -20.65
N VAL A 284 -16.63 24.45 -20.93
CA VAL A 284 -15.22 24.85 -20.96
C VAL A 284 -14.91 25.80 -22.12
N ALA A 285 -15.61 25.67 -23.25
CA ALA A 285 -15.37 26.49 -24.43
C ALA A 285 -15.96 27.90 -24.31
N THR A 286 -17.10 28.05 -23.63
CA THR A 286 -17.80 29.34 -23.50
C THR A 286 -17.63 30.00 -22.14
N GLY A 287 -17.20 29.26 -21.12
CA GLY A 287 -17.16 29.73 -19.74
C GLY A 287 -18.54 29.97 -19.13
N THR A 288 -19.61 29.41 -19.72
CA THR A 288 -20.98 29.60 -19.25
C THR A 288 -21.48 28.38 -18.51
N GLN A 289 -22.32 28.60 -17.49
CA GLN A 289 -23.01 27.51 -16.81
C GLN A 289 -23.94 26.76 -17.79
N ILE A 290 -23.92 25.42 -17.77
CA ILE A 290 -24.64 24.54 -18.70
C ILE A 290 -26.10 24.37 -18.28
N THR A 291 -26.33 24.21 -16.97
CA THR A 291 -27.62 23.87 -16.38
C THR A 291 -27.85 24.72 -15.14
N GLU A 292 -29.07 24.77 -14.62
CA GLU A 292 -29.29 25.29 -13.25
C GLU A 292 -28.42 24.52 -12.23
N PRO A 293 -28.07 25.15 -11.09
CA PRO A 293 -27.27 24.49 -10.06
C PRO A 293 -27.95 23.20 -9.60
N LEU A 294 -27.18 22.13 -9.47
CA LEU A 294 -27.66 20.87 -8.92
C LEU A 294 -27.83 21.05 -7.41
N GLN A 295 -29.09 21.16 -6.99
CA GLN A 295 -29.48 21.41 -5.60
C GLN A 295 -29.97 20.11 -4.96
N GLY A 296 -29.55 19.87 -3.72
CA GLY A 296 -30.00 18.72 -2.95
C GLY A 296 -29.24 18.56 -1.64
N HIS A 297 -27.95 18.88 -1.60
CA HIS A 297 -27.23 18.92 -0.32
C HIS A 297 -27.76 20.05 0.55
N THR A 298 -27.77 19.81 1.86
CA THR A 298 -28.25 20.74 2.90
C THR A 298 -27.08 21.31 3.71
N SER A 299 -25.86 20.95 3.33
CA SER A 299 -24.60 21.45 3.87
C SER A 299 -23.57 21.47 2.73
N GLU A 300 -22.36 21.93 3.03
CA GLU A 300 -21.27 22.16 2.09
C GLU A 300 -20.96 20.91 1.26
N VAL A 301 -20.67 21.10 -0.04
CA VAL A 301 -20.22 20.02 -0.92
C VAL A 301 -18.70 19.96 -0.81
N THR A 302 -18.15 18.81 -0.43
CA THR A 302 -16.70 18.65 -0.19
C THR A 302 -15.97 18.12 -1.41
N SER A 303 -16.60 17.23 -2.16
CA SER A 303 -15.96 16.52 -3.27
C SER A 303 -16.96 16.23 -4.38
N VAL A 304 -16.50 16.39 -5.63
CA VAL A 304 -17.29 16.15 -6.85
C VAL A 304 -16.49 15.34 -7.85
N VAL A 305 -17.10 14.30 -8.43
CA VAL A 305 -16.42 13.43 -9.41
C VAL A 305 -17.35 13.00 -10.55
N PHE A 306 -16.82 12.99 -11.78
CA PHE A 306 -17.53 12.42 -12.93
C PHE A 306 -17.41 10.89 -12.92
N SER A 307 -18.44 10.20 -13.42
CA SER A 307 -18.29 8.80 -13.81
C SER A 307 -17.33 8.68 -15.01
N PRO A 308 -16.68 7.51 -15.21
CA PRO A 308 -15.74 7.29 -16.32
C PRO A 308 -16.35 7.53 -17.71
N ASP A 309 -17.66 7.29 -17.87
CA ASP A 309 -18.41 7.54 -19.10
C ASP A 309 -18.87 9.00 -19.27
N GLY A 310 -18.64 9.86 -18.27
CA GLY A 310 -19.03 11.27 -18.26
C GLY A 310 -20.54 11.52 -18.19
N THR A 311 -21.34 10.49 -17.92
CA THR A 311 -22.82 10.57 -17.90
C THR A 311 -23.40 10.88 -16.53
N LYS A 312 -22.65 10.62 -15.45
CA LYS A 312 -23.06 10.84 -14.06
C LYS A 312 -22.06 11.69 -13.30
N LEU A 313 -22.54 12.27 -12.21
CA LEU A 313 -21.72 12.97 -11.22
C LEU A 313 -22.03 12.39 -9.83
N ALA A 314 -21.02 12.19 -9.00
CA ALA A 314 -21.19 11.87 -7.57
C ALA A 314 -20.71 13.05 -6.71
N SER A 315 -21.35 13.23 -5.57
CA SER A 315 -21.03 14.34 -4.66
C SER A 315 -21.13 13.95 -3.18
N GLY A 316 -20.10 14.34 -2.43
CA GLY A 316 -20.01 14.21 -0.97
C GLY A 316 -20.32 15.53 -0.28
N SER A 317 -20.85 15.47 0.93
CA SER A 317 -21.24 16.66 1.68
C SER A 317 -21.19 16.48 3.19
N TRP A 318 -21.00 17.61 3.86
CA TRP A 318 -21.05 17.74 5.32
C TRP A 318 -22.38 17.38 5.96
N ASN A 319 -23.45 17.22 5.17
CA ASN A 319 -24.74 16.77 5.68
C ASN A 319 -24.83 15.24 5.84
N CYS A 320 -23.69 14.54 5.85
CA CYS A 320 -23.58 13.09 5.99
C CYS A 320 -24.22 12.32 4.81
N THR A 321 -24.46 12.98 3.66
CA THR A 321 -25.10 12.35 2.50
C THR A 321 -24.19 12.29 1.30
N LEU A 322 -24.40 11.23 0.52
CA LEU A 322 -23.83 11.02 -0.79
C LEU A 322 -24.96 11.13 -1.82
N ARG A 323 -24.71 11.87 -2.91
CA ARG A 323 -25.68 12.03 -4.00
C ARG A 323 -25.09 11.64 -5.34
N LEU A 324 -25.95 11.09 -6.18
CA LEU A 324 -25.65 10.68 -7.54
C LEU A 324 -26.56 11.44 -8.50
N TRP A 325 -25.98 12.04 -9.53
CA TRP A 325 -26.66 12.93 -10.47
C TRP A 325 -26.55 12.38 -11.89
N ASP A 326 -27.67 12.41 -12.62
CA ASP A 326 -27.71 12.13 -14.05
C ASP A 326 -27.50 13.45 -14.79
N LEU A 327 -26.51 13.50 -15.68
CA LEU A 327 -26.14 14.71 -16.39
C LEU A 327 -26.98 14.95 -17.66
N ALA A 328 -27.70 13.93 -18.15
CA ALA A 328 -28.63 14.08 -19.26
C ALA A 328 -29.95 14.73 -18.79
N THR A 329 -30.41 14.38 -17.59
CA THR A 329 -31.65 14.94 -17.01
C THR A 329 -31.40 16.05 -16.01
N SER A 330 -30.16 16.24 -15.53
CA SER A 330 -29.80 17.16 -14.43
C SER A 330 -30.59 16.89 -13.14
N THR A 331 -30.94 15.63 -12.91
CA THR A 331 -31.69 15.20 -11.74
C THR A 331 -30.90 14.19 -10.92
N GLN A 332 -31.21 14.12 -9.63
CA GLN A 332 -30.70 13.07 -8.77
C GLN A 332 -31.21 11.70 -9.23
N ILE A 333 -30.32 10.69 -9.28
CA ILE A 333 -30.63 9.33 -9.78
C ILE A 333 -31.33 8.49 -8.71
N THR A 334 -30.99 8.66 -7.43
CA THR A 334 -31.53 7.89 -6.31
C THR A 334 -31.91 8.79 -5.14
N GLU A 335 -32.72 8.31 -4.20
CA GLU A 335 -32.84 8.95 -2.88
C GLU A 335 -31.44 9.13 -2.24
N PRO A 336 -31.23 10.13 -1.36
CA PRO A 336 -29.94 10.36 -0.73
C PRO A 336 -29.44 9.07 -0.08
N LEU A 337 -28.20 8.68 -0.37
CA LEU A 337 -27.60 7.49 0.21
C LEU A 337 -27.28 7.78 1.67
N GLN A 338 -28.24 7.44 2.54
CA GLN A 338 -28.19 7.65 3.98
C GLN A 338 -27.61 6.40 4.66
N GLY A 339 -26.61 6.60 5.50
CA GLY A 339 -25.96 5.52 6.23
C GLY A 339 -24.84 6.03 7.10
N HIS A 340 -24.11 7.04 6.64
CA HIS A 340 -23.16 7.75 7.49
C HIS A 340 -23.91 8.53 8.57
N THR A 341 -23.56 8.27 9.83
CA THR A 341 -24.05 9.02 11.00
C THR A 341 -23.25 10.31 11.23
N ASP A 342 -22.29 10.59 10.34
CA ASP A 342 -21.33 11.69 10.40
C ASP A 342 -20.93 12.12 8.97
N LEU A 343 -20.27 13.27 8.81
CA LEU A 343 -20.06 13.97 7.52
C LEU A 343 -19.34 13.11 6.46
N VAL A 344 -19.73 13.25 5.18
CA VAL A 344 -19.11 12.53 4.06
C VAL A 344 -18.01 13.39 3.47
N ASN A 345 -16.75 12.99 3.67
CA ASN A 345 -15.60 13.77 3.21
C ASN A 345 -15.33 13.54 1.72
N SER A 346 -15.40 12.27 1.28
CA SER A 346 -15.04 11.88 -0.07
C SER A 346 -15.87 10.78 -0.70
N VAL A 347 -15.82 10.75 -2.04
CA VAL A 347 -16.63 9.94 -2.92
C VAL A 347 -15.81 9.50 -4.14
N ALA A 348 -15.82 8.21 -4.46
CA ALA A 348 -15.09 7.68 -5.62
C ALA A 348 -15.86 6.55 -6.31
N PHE A 349 -15.91 6.59 -7.65
CA PHE A 349 -16.42 5.49 -8.46
C PHE A 349 -15.36 4.41 -8.68
N SER A 350 -15.80 3.15 -8.78
CA SER A 350 -14.96 2.09 -9.33
C SER A 350 -14.67 2.35 -10.82
N PRO A 351 -13.56 1.79 -11.37
CA PRO A 351 -13.21 1.95 -12.78
C PRO A 351 -14.28 1.46 -13.76
N ASP A 352 -15.05 0.44 -13.34
CA ASP A 352 -16.19 -0.09 -14.11
C ASP A 352 -17.50 0.72 -13.90
N GLY A 353 -17.48 1.73 -13.03
CA GLY A 353 -18.62 2.59 -12.70
C GLY A 353 -19.75 1.91 -11.93
N THR A 354 -19.59 0.66 -11.49
CA THR A 354 -20.65 -0.14 -10.87
C THR A 354 -20.73 0.02 -9.36
N LYS A 355 -19.64 0.47 -8.72
CA LYS A 355 -19.55 0.68 -7.27
C LYS A 355 -19.18 2.12 -6.97
N LEU A 356 -19.64 2.57 -5.81
CA LEU A 356 -19.34 3.88 -5.25
C LEU A 356 -18.88 3.68 -3.82
N ALA A 357 -17.76 4.28 -3.44
CA ALA A 357 -17.25 4.26 -2.07
C ALA A 357 -17.49 5.63 -1.43
N SER A 358 -17.80 5.65 -0.13
CA SER A 358 -17.85 6.89 0.64
C SER A 358 -17.32 6.72 2.06
N SER A 359 -16.67 7.78 2.55
CA SER A 359 -16.00 7.84 3.86
C SER A 359 -16.65 8.84 4.81
N GLY A 360 -16.70 8.50 6.10
CA GLY A 360 -17.22 9.35 7.19
C GLY A 360 -16.12 9.73 8.20
N CYS A 361 -16.24 10.90 8.82
CA CYS A 361 -15.10 11.56 9.49
C CYS A 361 -14.69 10.99 10.87
N TRP A 362 -15.61 10.59 11.76
CA TRP A 362 -15.26 10.24 13.15
C TRP A 362 -15.38 8.77 13.54
N HIS A 363 -15.95 7.92 12.68
CA HIS A 363 -16.27 6.53 13.07
C HIS A 363 -15.40 5.46 12.44
N HIS A 364 -14.39 5.79 11.64
CA HIS A 364 -13.52 4.78 10.99
C HIS A 364 -14.33 3.76 10.16
N ILE A 365 -15.49 4.18 9.60
CA ILE A 365 -16.39 3.33 8.82
C ILE A 365 -16.33 3.74 7.34
N LEU A 366 -15.80 2.85 6.51
CA LEU A 366 -15.91 2.91 5.05
C LEU A 366 -17.23 2.25 4.62
N ARG A 367 -18.00 2.89 3.75
CA ARG A 367 -19.22 2.31 3.16
C ARG A 367 -19.05 2.10 1.66
N LEU A 368 -19.46 0.92 1.20
CA LEU A 368 -19.51 0.53 -0.19
C LEU A 368 -20.96 0.49 -0.67
N TRP A 369 -21.20 1.05 -1.85
CA TRP A 369 -22.52 1.20 -2.44
C TRP A 369 -22.53 0.62 -3.84
N ASP A 370 -23.63 -0.05 -4.18
CA ASP A 370 -23.91 -0.48 -5.55
C ASP A 370 -24.57 0.68 -6.31
N VAL A 371 -23.98 1.10 -7.42
CA VAL A 371 -24.41 2.29 -8.19
C VAL A 371 -25.73 2.05 -8.92
N ALA A 372 -26.01 0.82 -9.33
CA ALA A 372 -27.22 0.48 -10.08
C ALA A 372 -28.46 0.46 -9.19
N THR A 373 -28.32 0.02 -7.94
CA THR A 373 -29.43 -0.15 -7.00
C THR A 373 -29.48 0.93 -5.93
N GLY A 374 -28.39 1.67 -5.70
CA GLY A 374 -28.28 2.64 -4.61
C GLY A 374 -28.30 1.99 -3.22
N THR A 375 -27.96 0.70 -3.11
CA THR A 375 -27.98 -0.03 -1.84
C THR A 375 -26.58 -0.16 -1.25
N GLN A 376 -26.49 -0.10 0.08
CA GLN A 376 -25.24 -0.33 0.81
C GLN A 376 -24.90 -1.83 0.80
N ILE A 377 -23.65 -2.15 0.48
CA ILE A 377 -23.19 -3.53 0.30
C ILE A 377 -22.77 -4.19 1.63
N THR A 378 -22.21 -3.47 2.64
CA THR A 378 -21.79 -4.09 3.94
C THR A 378 -21.56 -3.12 5.14
N GLU A 379 -21.58 -3.66 6.37
CA GLU A 379 -21.21 -3.07 7.68
C GLU A 379 -20.05 -3.91 8.30
N LEU A 380 -18.80 -3.46 8.26
CA LEU A 380 -17.64 -4.39 8.34
C LEU A 380 -16.96 -4.58 9.71
N LEU A 381 -17.35 -3.89 10.81
CA LEU A 381 -16.54 -3.88 12.05
C LEU A 381 -17.33 -3.87 13.39
N GLN A 382 -18.33 -4.75 13.58
CA GLN A 382 -19.00 -4.92 14.90
C GLN A 382 -18.60 -6.18 15.70
N CYS A 383 -17.82 -7.13 15.15
CA CYS A 383 -17.60 -8.45 15.78
C CYS A 383 -16.38 -8.59 16.71
N LEU A 384 -15.57 -7.55 16.92
CA LEU A 384 -14.41 -7.58 17.80
C LEU A 384 -14.81 -6.99 19.17
N THR A 385 -15.02 -7.85 20.17
CA THR A 385 -15.50 -7.43 21.50
C THR A 385 -14.41 -6.81 22.39
N ASN A 386 -13.13 -6.92 22.03
CA ASN A 386 -11.97 -6.37 22.76
C ASN A 386 -10.78 -6.07 21.81
N SER A 387 -9.78 -5.33 22.33
CA SER A 387 -8.61 -4.85 21.57
C SER A 387 -7.83 -5.96 20.86
N VAL A 388 -7.58 -5.78 19.57
CA VAL A 388 -6.66 -6.59 18.76
C VAL A 388 -5.22 -6.16 19.08
N SER A 389 -4.32 -7.12 19.30
CA SER A 389 -2.92 -6.88 19.69
C SER A 389 -1.92 -7.12 18.59
N SER A 390 -2.27 -7.96 17.62
CA SER A 390 -1.42 -8.34 16.51
C SER A 390 -2.29 -8.87 15.37
N VAL A 391 -1.98 -8.45 14.15
CA VAL A 391 -2.62 -8.94 12.93
C VAL A 391 -1.54 -9.44 11.97
N ALA A 392 -1.87 -10.46 11.20
CA ALA A 392 -1.03 -10.96 10.11
C ALA A 392 -1.93 -11.35 8.94
N LEU A 393 -1.46 -11.10 7.71
CA LEU A 393 -2.10 -11.59 6.50
C LEU A 393 -1.43 -12.88 6.04
N SER A 394 -2.21 -13.78 5.43
CA SER A 394 -1.65 -14.93 4.74
C SER A 394 -0.83 -14.48 3.53
N PRO A 395 0.17 -15.26 3.09
CA PRO A 395 1.00 -14.93 1.93
C PRO A 395 0.22 -14.75 0.62
N ASP A 396 -0.90 -15.46 0.46
CA ASP A 396 -1.84 -15.32 -0.67
C ASP A 396 -2.80 -14.13 -0.52
N GLY A 397 -2.75 -13.46 0.64
CA GLY A 397 -3.57 -12.30 0.95
C GLY A 397 -5.06 -12.55 1.14
N THR A 398 -5.50 -13.81 1.10
CA THR A 398 -6.90 -14.20 1.17
C THR A 398 -7.42 -14.29 2.60
N LYS A 399 -6.53 -14.50 3.58
CA LYS A 399 -6.87 -14.70 4.99
C LYS A 399 -6.19 -13.66 5.87
N LEU A 400 -6.89 -13.20 6.90
CA LEU A 400 -6.37 -12.35 7.96
C LEU A 400 -6.43 -13.09 9.29
N ALA A 401 -5.32 -13.17 10.00
CA ALA A 401 -5.27 -13.63 11.38
C ALA A 401 -5.19 -12.43 12.33
N ALA A 402 -6.00 -12.44 13.37
CA ALA A 402 -5.98 -11.44 14.43
C ALA A 402 -5.84 -12.11 15.80
N GLY A 403 -4.77 -11.80 16.52
CA GLY A 403 -4.60 -12.14 17.94
C GLY A 403 -5.23 -11.07 18.83
N SER A 404 -5.92 -11.49 19.88
CA SER A 404 -6.70 -10.60 20.74
C SER A 404 -6.32 -10.72 22.22
N TRP A 405 -6.66 -9.68 22.98
CA TRP A 405 -6.54 -9.68 24.44
C TRP A 405 -7.55 -10.59 25.14
N ASP A 406 -8.54 -11.13 24.41
CA ASP A 406 -9.50 -12.12 24.90
C ASP A 406 -8.94 -13.56 24.90
N HIS A 407 -7.62 -13.72 24.71
CA HIS A 407 -6.90 -14.99 24.68
C HIS A 407 -7.14 -15.85 23.42
N THR A 408 -7.91 -15.34 22.46
CA THR A 408 -8.23 -16.06 21.22
C THR A 408 -7.52 -15.47 20.01
N LEU A 409 -7.50 -16.26 18.93
CA LEU A 409 -7.17 -15.79 17.59
C LEU A 409 -8.38 -15.96 16.67
N ARG A 410 -8.50 -15.10 15.67
CA ARG A 410 -9.56 -15.18 14.65
C ARG A 410 -8.96 -15.19 13.25
N LEU A 411 -9.53 -16.00 12.37
CA LEU A 411 -9.20 -16.07 10.95
C LEU A 411 -10.37 -15.54 10.11
N LEU A 412 -10.12 -14.58 9.22
CA LEU A 412 -11.12 -13.93 8.39
C LEU A 412 -10.79 -14.06 6.91
N ASP A 413 -11.80 -14.21 6.07
CA ASP A 413 -11.71 -14.16 4.61
C ASP A 413 -11.76 -12.70 4.18
N VAL A 414 -10.72 -12.25 3.50
CA VAL A 414 -10.53 -10.83 3.16
C VAL A 414 -11.54 -10.37 2.11
N ALA A 415 -11.97 -11.24 1.19
CA ALA A 415 -12.86 -10.90 0.08
C ALA A 415 -14.32 -10.70 0.53
N THR A 416 -14.76 -11.49 1.50
CA THR A 416 -16.13 -11.48 2.02
C THR A 416 -16.25 -10.76 3.36
N GLY A 417 -15.15 -10.55 4.07
CA GLY A 417 -15.11 -10.03 5.43
C GLY A 417 -15.68 -11.00 6.47
N THR A 418 -15.88 -12.27 6.11
CA THR A 418 -16.49 -13.27 6.99
C THR A 418 -15.44 -14.10 7.73
N GLN A 419 -15.79 -14.59 8.93
CA GLN A 419 -14.90 -15.42 9.73
C GLN A 419 -14.79 -16.84 9.11
N ILE A 420 -13.57 -17.33 8.90
CA ILE A 420 -13.28 -18.60 8.21
C ILE A 420 -13.54 -19.80 9.13
N THR A 421 -13.15 -19.70 10.40
CA THR A 421 -13.30 -20.74 11.42
C THR A 421 -13.79 -20.14 12.73
N GLU A 422 -14.34 -20.93 13.64
CA GLU A 422 -14.54 -20.48 15.03
C GLU A 422 -13.24 -19.92 15.65
N PRO A 423 -13.32 -19.03 16.66
CA PRO A 423 -12.13 -18.46 17.28
C PRO A 423 -11.18 -19.58 17.77
N LEU A 424 -9.90 -19.46 17.43
CA LEU A 424 -8.87 -20.41 17.83
C LEU A 424 -8.62 -20.24 19.33
N GLN A 425 -9.05 -21.22 20.11
CA GLN A 425 -8.94 -21.23 21.57
C GLN A 425 -7.82 -22.16 22.02
N GLY A 426 -7.04 -21.73 23.00
CA GLY A 426 -6.02 -22.56 23.62
C GLY A 426 -5.08 -21.79 24.54
N HIS A 427 -4.74 -20.54 24.20
CA HIS A 427 -3.97 -19.68 25.10
C HIS A 427 -4.77 -19.34 26.35
N THR A 428 -4.09 -19.26 27.49
CA THR A 428 -4.72 -18.91 28.78
C THR A 428 -4.58 -17.44 29.14
N GLU A 429 -3.77 -16.71 28.37
CA GLU A 429 -3.49 -15.28 28.53
C GLU A 429 -3.43 -14.59 27.16
N LYS A 430 -3.29 -13.25 27.15
CA LYS A 430 -3.36 -12.41 25.95
C LYS A 430 -2.42 -12.90 24.84
N VAL A 431 -2.93 -12.97 23.61
CA VAL A 431 -2.10 -13.19 22.42
C VAL A 431 -1.38 -11.90 22.10
N THR A 432 -0.08 -11.93 21.83
CA THR A 432 0.76 -10.74 21.64
C THR A 432 1.36 -10.63 20.25
N SER A 433 1.45 -11.75 19.54
CA SER A 433 2.08 -11.82 18.22
C SER A 433 1.49 -13.01 17.45
N VAL A 434 1.18 -12.79 16.19
CA VAL A 434 0.73 -13.83 15.25
C VAL A 434 1.54 -13.75 13.96
N ALA A 435 1.85 -14.89 13.35
CA ALA A 435 2.58 -14.94 12.08
C ALA A 435 2.13 -16.13 11.24
N PHE A 436 1.93 -15.94 9.94
CA PHE A 436 1.69 -17.04 9.00
C PHE A 436 3.01 -17.69 8.56
N SER A 437 2.96 -18.99 8.28
CA SER A 437 4.04 -19.65 7.54
C SER A 437 4.10 -19.12 6.09
N PRO A 438 5.27 -19.17 5.42
CA PRO A 438 5.43 -18.67 4.04
C PRO A 438 4.53 -19.34 3.00
N ASP A 439 4.08 -20.56 3.27
CA ASP A 439 3.12 -21.29 2.44
C ASP A 439 1.65 -21.01 2.80
N GLY A 440 1.39 -20.21 3.85
CA GLY A 440 0.07 -19.83 4.34
C GLY A 440 -0.73 -20.96 4.99
N THR A 441 -0.13 -22.14 5.19
CA THR A 441 -0.85 -23.31 5.71
C THR A 441 -0.89 -23.37 7.23
N ARG A 442 0.05 -22.71 7.91
CA ARG A 442 0.19 -22.69 9.36
C ARG A 442 0.17 -21.26 9.89
N LEU A 443 -0.31 -21.12 11.12
CA LEU A 443 -0.26 -19.88 11.89
C LEU A 443 0.47 -20.15 13.20
N ALA A 444 1.42 -19.30 13.56
CA ALA A 444 2.07 -19.29 14.87
C ALA A 444 1.50 -18.16 15.73
N SER A 445 1.38 -18.41 17.03
CA SER A 445 0.97 -17.41 18.01
C SER A 445 1.85 -17.44 19.24
N GLY A 446 2.23 -16.26 19.73
CA GLY A 446 2.89 -16.05 21.01
C GLY A 446 1.93 -15.38 22.01
N SER A 447 2.09 -15.72 23.30
CA SER A 447 1.19 -15.24 24.36
C SER A 447 1.94 -14.91 25.66
N TRP A 448 1.26 -14.15 26.51
CA TRP A 448 1.61 -13.93 27.91
C TRP A 448 1.53 -15.20 28.78
N ASP A 449 0.99 -16.30 28.27
CA ASP A 449 1.00 -17.60 28.98
C ASP A 449 2.35 -18.33 28.90
N HIS A 450 3.38 -17.65 28.38
CA HIS A 450 4.75 -18.14 28.21
C HIS A 450 4.90 -19.22 27.13
N THR A 451 3.84 -19.52 26.38
CA THR A 451 3.86 -20.55 25.34
C THR A 451 3.72 -19.96 23.94
N LEU A 452 4.14 -20.76 22.96
CA LEU A 452 3.73 -20.57 21.56
C LEU A 452 2.80 -21.69 21.14
N ARG A 453 1.92 -21.42 20.18
CA ARG A 453 1.06 -22.43 19.55
C ARG A 453 1.16 -22.34 18.04
N LEU A 454 1.03 -23.51 17.40
CA LEU A 454 0.95 -23.66 15.95
C LEU A 454 -0.44 -24.15 15.59
N TRP A 455 -1.08 -23.49 14.63
CA TRP A 455 -2.44 -23.75 14.17
C TRP A 455 -2.44 -24.10 12.69
N ASP A 456 -3.27 -25.06 12.31
CA ASP A 456 -3.58 -25.33 10.92
C ASP A 456 -4.63 -24.31 10.47
N VAL A 457 -4.30 -23.56 9.43
CA VAL A 457 -5.14 -22.45 8.92
C VAL A 457 -6.40 -22.96 8.25
N THR A 458 -6.39 -24.19 7.72
CA THR A 458 -7.51 -24.80 7.01
C THR A 458 -8.53 -25.36 7.99
N THR A 459 -8.07 -26.04 9.04
CA THR A 459 -8.95 -26.70 10.01
C THR A 459 -9.24 -25.85 11.25
N GLY A 460 -8.42 -24.83 11.52
CA GLY A 460 -8.48 -24.05 12.76
C GLY A 460 -8.09 -24.86 14.01
N THR A 461 -7.38 -25.98 13.83
CA THR A 461 -6.96 -26.84 14.95
C THR A 461 -5.49 -26.65 15.27
N GLN A 462 -5.14 -26.81 16.54
CA GLN A 462 -3.74 -26.79 16.97
C GLN A 462 -2.97 -28.01 16.40
N ILE A 463 -1.79 -27.79 15.84
CA ILE A 463 -0.98 -28.81 15.13
C ILE A 463 -0.17 -29.68 16.10
N THR A 464 0.41 -29.06 17.14
CA THR A 464 1.25 -29.72 18.14
C THR A 464 0.84 -29.31 19.54
N GLU A 465 1.34 -30.00 20.57
CA GLU A 465 1.29 -29.46 21.94
C GLU A 465 1.94 -28.05 22.00
N PRO A 466 1.56 -27.20 22.99
CA PRO A 466 2.14 -25.88 23.13
C PRO A 466 3.66 -25.95 23.22
N LEU A 467 4.34 -25.07 22.49
CA LEU A 467 5.80 -25.00 22.50
C LEU A 467 6.22 -24.33 23.82
N GLN A 468 6.64 -25.17 24.77
CA GLN A 468 7.03 -24.76 26.11
C GLN A 468 8.54 -24.65 26.23
N GLY A 469 9.00 -23.60 26.91
CA GLY A 469 10.42 -23.41 27.20
C GLY A 469 10.74 -22.02 27.71
N HIS A 470 10.07 -20.99 27.20
CA HIS A 470 10.19 -19.64 27.73
C HIS A 470 9.68 -19.56 29.18
N THR A 471 10.36 -18.77 30.01
CA THR A 471 10.00 -18.60 31.42
C THR A 471 9.24 -17.30 31.70
N ASP A 472 9.04 -16.48 30.67
CA ASP A 472 8.27 -15.24 30.72
C ASP A 472 7.52 -15.01 29.39
N TRP A 473 6.78 -13.91 29.25
CA TRP A 473 5.90 -13.61 28.12
C TRP A 473 6.61 -13.73 26.78
N VAL A 474 5.93 -14.34 25.80
CA VAL A 474 6.40 -14.34 24.41
C VAL A 474 5.89 -13.07 23.76
N LYS A 475 6.78 -12.24 23.21
CA LYS A 475 6.41 -10.94 22.64
C LYS A 475 6.43 -10.92 21.12
N SER A 476 7.27 -11.74 20.49
CA SER A 476 7.44 -11.77 19.04
C SER A 476 7.67 -13.19 18.55
N VAL A 477 7.03 -13.54 17.43
CA VAL A 477 7.19 -14.82 16.73
C VAL A 477 7.42 -14.57 15.24
N ALA A 478 8.30 -15.35 14.61
CA ALA A 478 8.59 -15.22 13.18
C ALA A 478 8.92 -16.58 12.55
N PHE A 479 8.36 -16.88 11.38
CA PHE A 479 8.76 -18.05 10.59
C PHE A 479 10.03 -17.77 9.80
N SER A 480 10.86 -18.80 9.60
CA SER A 480 11.94 -18.74 8.60
C SER A 480 11.34 -18.66 7.18
N PRO A 481 12.07 -18.09 6.20
CA PRO A 481 11.58 -17.98 4.82
C PRO A 481 11.25 -19.32 4.16
N ASP A 482 11.90 -20.41 4.60
CA ASP A 482 11.61 -21.78 4.15
C ASP A 482 10.45 -22.45 4.92
N GLY A 483 9.90 -21.79 5.95
CA GLY A 483 8.81 -22.27 6.80
C GLY A 483 9.18 -23.41 7.75
N THR A 484 10.45 -23.83 7.80
CA THR A 484 10.86 -25.01 8.58
C THR A 484 11.15 -24.69 10.05
N LYS A 485 11.49 -23.44 10.36
CA LYS A 485 11.83 -22.98 11.71
C LYS A 485 10.88 -21.87 12.15
N LEU A 486 10.66 -21.79 13.46
CA LEU A 486 10.00 -20.68 14.13
C LEU A 486 10.97 -20.06 15.13
N ALA A 487 11.14 -18.75 15.10
CA ALA A 487 11.87 -17.99 16.10
C ALA A 487 10.89 -17.32 17.06
N SER A 488 11.28 -17.23 18.33
CA SER A 488 10.51 -16.54 19.36
C SER A 488 11.40 -15.67 20.23
N GLY A 489 10.94 -14.46 20.53
CA GLY A 489 11.55 -13.54 21.49
C GLY A 489 10.66 -13.34 22.71
N SER A 490 11.27 -13.36 23.90
CA SER A 490 10.55 -13.33 25.18
C SER A 490 11.13 -12.33 26.16
N PHE A 491 10.28 -12.00 27.14
CA PHE A 491 10.65 -11.21 28.31
C PHE A 491 11.61 -11.95 29.25
N ASP A 492 11.85 -13.25 29.03
CA ASP A 492 12.89 -14.02 29.74
C ASP A 492 14.33 -13.71 29.27
N HIS A 493 14.48 -12.67 28.44
CA HIS A 493 15.73 -12.17 27.85
C HIS A 493 16.37 -13.11 26.82
N THR A 494 15.67 -14.18 26.42
CA THR A 494 16.18 -15.16 25.47
C THR A 494 15.39 -15.20 24.17
N LEU A 495 16.05 -15.71 23.13
CA LEU A 495 15.37 -16.19 21.93
C LEU A 495 15.38 -17.71 21.89
N ARG A 496 14.35 -18.30 21.27
CA ARG A 496 14.30 -19.74 21.01
C ARG A 496 13.99 -20.02 19.56
N LEU A 497 14.50 -21.16 19.09
CA LEU A 497 14.29 -21.68 17.75
C LEU A 497 13.60 -23.04 17.85
N TRP A 498 12.51 -23.17 17.12
CA TRP A 498 11.63 -24.33 17.15
C TRP A 498 11.58 -24.94 15.75
N ASP A 499 11.60 -26.28 15.70
CA ASP A 499 11.31 -27.02 14.49
C ASP A 499 9.80 -27.07 14.31
N VAL A 500 9.31 -26.56 13.17
CA VAL A 500 7.87 -26.44 12.88
C VAL A 500 7.23 -27.80 12.64
N ALA A 501 7.99 -28.79 12.19
CA ALA A 501 7.47 -30.12 11.90
C ALA A 501 7.31 -30.96 13.16
N THR A 502 8.26 -30.89 14.11
CA THR A 502 8.23 -31.69 15.34
C THR A 502 7.68 -30.94 16.54
N GLY A 503 7.63 -29.60 16.51
CA GLY A 503 7.29 -28.78 17.67
C GLY A 503 8.34 -28.82 18.78
N THR A 504 9.58 -29.21 18.47
CA THR A 504 10.67 -29.29 19.45
C THR A 504 11.65 -28.16 19.27
N GLN A 505 12.26 -27.72 20.37
CA GLN A 505 13.33 -26.72 20.32
C GLN A 505 14.57 -27.29 19.60
N ILE A 506 15.12 -26.55 18.62
CA ILE A 506 16.23 -27.00 17.75
C ILE A 506 17.57 -26.98 18.49
N THR A 507 17.82 -25.90 19.23
CA THR A 507 19.06 -25.68 20.00
C THR A 507 18.73 -25.09 21.37
N GLY A 508 19.71 -24.92 22.26
CA GLY A 508 19.51 -24.19 23.51
C GLY A 508 19.01 -22.75 23.28
N PRO A 509 18.51 -22.06 24.31
CA PRO A 509 18.10 -20.67 24.17
C PRO A 509 19.28 -19.82 23.68
N LEU A 510 19.03 -18.93 22.72
CA LEU A 510 20.01 -17.96 22.25
C LEU A 510 20.11 -16.88 23.33
N GLN A 511 21.18 -16.96 24.13
CA GLN A 511 21.43 -16.05 25.24
C GLN A 511 22.40 -14.94 24.82
N GLY A 512 22.10 -13.72 25.22
CA GLY A 512 22.97 -12.57 24.99
C GLY A 512 22.35 -11.26 25.43
N HIS A 513 21.06 -11.05 25.16
CA HIS A 513 20.36 -9.87 25.65
C HIS A 513 20.28 -9.84 27.17
N THR A 514 20.38 -8.64 27.75
CA THR A 514 20.35 -8.44 29.21
C THR A 514 19.00 -7.92 29.71
N ALA A 515 18.05 -7.72 28.80
CA ALA A 515 16.68 -7.32 29.08
C ALA A 515 15.73 -7.98 28.06
N GLU A 516 14.45 -7.68 28.15
CA GLU A 516 13.35 -8.25 27.39
C GLU A 516 13.60 -8.19 25.88
N VAL A 517 13.32 -9.28 25.17
CA VAL A 517 13.40 -9.34 23.70
C VAL A 517 12.04 -8.99 23.13
N THR A 518 11.98 -7.92 22.36
CA THR A 518 10.73 -7.33 21.85
C THR A 518 10.40 -7.72 20.43
N SER A 519 11.42 -7.99 19.62
CA SER A 519 11.26 -8.27 18.19
C SER A 519 12.29 -9.28 17.72
N VAL A 520 11.85 -10.22 16.89
CA VAL A 520 12.70 -11.22 16.23
C VAL A 520 12.33 -11.31 14.75
N VAL A 521 13.32 -11.36 13.86
CA VAL A 521 13.10 -11.41 12.41
C VAL A 521 14.19 -12.20 11.71
N PHE A 522 13.80 -13.05 10.76
CA PHE A 522 14.75 -13.77 9.91
C PHE A 522 15.25 -12.90 8.76
N SER A 523 16.49 -13.09 8.34
CA SER A 523 16.96 -12.55 7.06
C SER A 523 16.22 -13.21 5.90
N PRO A 524 16.09 -12.54 4.74
CA PRO A 524 15.40 -13.10 3.57
C PRO A 524 15.98 -14.43 3.07
N ASP A 525 17.28 -14.64 3.25
CA ASP A 525 17.98 -15.88 2.92
C ASP A 525 17.87 -16.97 4.02
N GLY A 526 17.23 -16.66 5.16
CA GLY A 526 17.08 -17.55 6.32
C GLY A 526 18.36 -17.86 7.09
N THR A 527 19.50 -17.28 6.70
CA THR A 527 20.82 -17.60 7.29
C THR A 527 21.07 -16.87 8.60
N LYS A 528 20.35 -15.78 8.87
CA LYS A 528 20.52 -14.94 10.06
C LYS A 528 19.18 -14.69 10.74
N LEU A 529 19.26 -14.43 12.04
CA LEU A 529 18.16 -13.89 12.83
C LEU A 529 18.63 -12.56 13.44
N ALA A 530 17.79 -11.54 13.38
CA ALA A 530 18.00 -10.29 14.09
C ALA A 530 17.03 -10.20 15.27
N SER A 531 17.49 -9.58 16.35
CA SER A 531 16.69 -9.36 17.55
C SER A 531 16.86 -7.96 18.10
N GLY A 532 15.76 -7.35 18.54
CA GLY A 532 15.73 -6.08 19.26
C GLY A 532 15.34 -6.31 20.73
N SER A 533 15.89 -5.50 21.63
CA SER A 533 15.65 -5.64 23.06
C SER A 533 15.57 -4.30 23.81
N TRP A 534 14.93 -4.36 24.97
CA TRP A 534 14.96 -3.28 25.97
C TRP A 534 16.36 -3.01 26.55
N ASP A 535 17.36 -3.84 26.26
CA ASP A 535 18.76 -3.56 26.61
C ASP A 535 19.43 -2.51 25.71
N HIS A 536 18.63 -1.86 24.85
CA HIS A 536 19.02 -0.81 23.91
C HIS A 536 19.87 -1.30 22.73
N THR A 537 20.03 -2.62 22.59
CA THR A 537 20.85 -3.21 21.53
C THR A 537 20.02 -4.03 20.55
N LEU A 538 20.58 -4.20 19.35
CA LEU A 538 20.19 -5.27 18.45
C LEU A 538 21.27 -6.34 18.43
N ARG A 539 20.89 -7.59 18.19
CA ARG A 539 21.84 -8.70 17.97
C ARG A 539 21.54 -9.43 16.68
N LEU A 540 22.61 -9.95 16.09
CA LEU A 540 22.59 -10.78 14.89
C LEU A 540 23.05 -12.19 15.26
N TRP A 541 22.28 -13.20 14.88
CA TRP A 541 22.51 -14.60 15.18
C TRP A 541 22.67 -15.39 13.90
N ASP A 542 23.65 -16.28 13.85
CA ASP A 542 23.87 -17.22 12.77
C ASP A 542 22.98 -18.45 12.96
N MET A 543 22.14 -18.74 11.97
CA MET A 543 21.13 -19.80 12.05
C MET A 543 21.67 -21.21 11.82
N ALA A 544 22.91 -21.35 11.35
CA ALA A 544 23.58 -22.63 11.17
C ALA A 544 24.27 -23.08 12.47
N THR A 545 24.83 -22.14 13.22
CA THR A 545 25.61 -22.40 14.44
C THR A 545 24.85 -22.10 15.73
N GLY A 546 23.80 -21.28 15.67
CA GLY A 546 23.07 -20.80 16.86
C GLY A 546 23.89 -19.84 17.71
N THR A 547 24.87 -19.16 17.11
CA THR A 547 25.78 -18.24 17.83
C THR A 547 25.62 -16.81 17.32
N GLN A 548 25.98 -15.84 18.16
CA GLN A 548 25.95 -14.43 17.77
C GLN A 548 27.06 -14.13 16.76
N ILE A 549 26.73 -13.47 15.65
CA ILE A 549 27.65 -13.25 14.51
C ILE A 549 28.75 -12.24 14.86
N LYS A 550 28.42 -11.22 15.67
CA LYS A 550 29.29 -10.09 16.04
C LYS A 550 28.86 -9.47 17.36
N GLU A 551 29.62 -8.50 17.88
CA GLU A 551 29.19 -7.66 19.01
C GLU A 551 27.80 -7.02 18.78
N PRO A 552 27.05 -6.73 19.85
CA PRO A 552 25.74 -6.10 19.74
C PRO A 552 25.80 -4.78 18.97
N LEU A 553 24.79 -4.52 18.14
CA LEU A 553 24.64 -3.25 17.43
C LEU A 553 24.18 -2.20 18.45
N GLN A 554 25.12 -1.38 18.89
CA GLN A 554 24.91 -0.32 19.88
C GLN A 554 24.74 1.04 19.21
N GLY A 555 23.80 1.83 19.70
CA GLY A 555 23.57 3.19 19.22
C GLY A 555 22.28 3.81 19.73
N HIS A 556 21.24 3.00 19.95
CA HIS A 556 20.03 3.47 20.61
C HIS A 556 20.29 3.82 22.07
N THR A 557 19.59 4.85 22.56
CA THR A 557 19.73 5.35 23.94
C THR A 557 18.57 4.92 24.85
N ARG A 558 17.59 4.23 24.28
CA ARG A 558 16.42 3.66 24.95
C ARG A 558 16.05 2.32 24.31
N GLU A 559 15.01 1.70 24.84
CA GLU A 559 14.50 0.38 24.46
C GLU A 559 14.31 0.26 22.94
N VAL A 560 14.76 -0.85 22.35
CA VAL A 560 14.48 -1.18 20.94
C VAL A 560 13.19 -1.99 20.90
N GLU A 561 12.22 -1.57 20.09
CA GLU A 561 10.89 -2.21 20.03
C GLU A 561 10.71 -3.06 18.77
N SER A 562 11.38 -2.70 17.67
CA SER A 562 11.23 -3.38 16.38
C SER A 562 12.56 -3.46 15.62
N VAL A 563 12.76 -4.57 14.91
CA VAL A 563 13.85 -4.78 13.96
C VAL A 563 13.31 -5.37 12.66
N ALA A 564 13.86 -4.95 11.51
CA ALA A 564 13.47 -5.49 10.20
C ALA A 564 14.68 -5.55 9.25
N PHE A 565 14.81 -6.65 8.50
CA PHE A 565 15.80 -6.74 7.42
C PHE A 565 15.31 -6.03 6.15
N SER A 566 16.23 -5.47 5.37
CA SER A 566 15.96 -5.12 3.97
C SER A 566 15.68 -6.39 3.15
N PRO A 567 14.95 -6.30 2.02
CA PRO A 567 14.65 -7.46 1.18
C PRO A 567 15.88 -8.18 0.61
N ASP A 568 16.99 -7.46 0.44
CA ASP A 568 18.28 -8.01 0.02
C ASP A 568 19.13 -8.56 1.19
N GLY A 569 18.65 -8.44 2.44
CA GLY A 569 19.33 -8.88 3.66
C GLY A 569 20.58 -8.07 4.03
N THR A 570 20.90 -7.01 3.29
CA THR A 570 22.14 -6.24 3.48
C THR A 570 22.04 -5.20 4.59
N LYS A 571 20.83 -4.78 4.96
CA LYS A 571 20.58 -3.76 5.97
C LYS A 571 19.57 -4.24 7.01
N LEU A 572 19.68 -3.66 8.20
CA LEU A 572 18.70 -3.75 9.28
C LEU A 572 18.17 -2.36 9.59
N ALA A 573 16.87 -2.24 9.81
CA ALA A 573 16.26 -1.08 10.44
C ALA A 573 15.91 -1.41 11.88
N SER A 574 16.02 -0.45 12.80
CA SER A 574 15.45 -0.54 14.15
C SER A 574 14.72 0.71 14.57
N GLY A 575 13.57 0.50 15.22
CA GLY A 575 12.80 1.53 15.90
C GLY A 575 12.97 1.43 17.42
N SER A 576 13.21 2.56 18.07
CA SER A 576 13.44 2.64 19.51
C SER A 576 12.62 3.73 20.18
N TRP A 577 12.40 3.57 21.48
CA TRP A 577 11.78 4.58 22.34
C TRP A 577 12.63 5.85 22.51
N ASP A 578 13.85 5.88 21.96
CA ASP A 578 14.67 7.10 21.87
C ASP A 578 14.21 8.04 20.76
N SER A 579 13.06 7.75 20.15
CA SER A 579 12.47 8.54 19.07
C SER A 579 13.34 8.59 17.82
N THR A 580 14.20 7.58 17.64
CA THR A 580 15.01 7.43 16.42
C THR A 580 14.71 6.12 15.70
N LEU A 581 14.77 6.20 14.36
CA LEU A 581 14.94 5.06 13.47
C LEU A 581 16.40 5.00 13.05
N ARG A 582 17.00 3.82 13.14
CA ARG A 582 18.40 3.61 12.73
C ARG A 582 18.50 2.56 11.65
N LEU A 583 19.34 2.84 10.67
CA LEU A 583 19.74 1.89 9.65
C LEU A 583 21.14 1.37 9.98
N TRP A 584 21.28 0.05 9.91
CA TRP A 584 22.51 -0.68 10.17
C TRP A 584 22.89 -1.46 8.93
N ASP A 585 24.16 -1.44 8.58
CA ASP A 585 24.70 -2.32 7.57
C ASP A 585 24.99 -3.69 8.23
N VAL A 586 24.35 -4.75 7.72
CA VAL A 586 24.43 -6.12 8.30
C VAL A 586 25.84 -6.70 8.14
N ALA A 587 26.50 -6.40 7.02
CA ALA A 587 27.80 -6.94 6.70
C ALA A 587 28.91 -6.38 7.60
N THR A 588 28.82 -5.11 7.98
CA THR A 588 29.80 -4.40 8.82
C THR A 588 29.38 -4.39 10.29
N GLY A 589 28.08 -4.36 10.58
CA GLY A 589 27.53 -4.14 11.92
C GLY A 589 27.62 -2.67 12.37
N THR A 590 27.67 -1.74 11.41
CA THR A 590 27.81 -0.31 11.70
C THR A 590 26.55 0.45 11.33
N GLN A 591 26.27 1.53 12.06
CA GLN A 591 25.18 2.43 11.73
C GLN A 591 25.52 3.21 10.45
N ILE A 592 24.57 3.25 9.51
CA ILE A 592 24.67 4.04 8.29
C ILE A 592 24.29 5.49 8.65
N THR A 593 25.24 6.42 8.54
CA THR A 593 25.17 7.79 9.06
C THR A 593 24.21 8.69 8.27
N GLU A 594 22.91 8.62 8.58
CA GLU A 594 21.94 9.71 8.45
C GLU A 594 21.03 9.64 9.69
N LEU A 595 21.13 10.64 10.55
CA LEU A 595 20.27 10.75 11.73
C LEU A 595 18.92 11.31 11.27
N LEU A 596 17.93 10.43 11.10
CA LEU A 596 16.53 10.80 11.00
C LEU A 596 16.09 11.30 12.39
N GLN A 597 16.27 12.61 12.66
CA GLN A 597 15.72 13.26 13.84
C GLN A 597 14.45 14.02 13.44
N GLY A 598 13.36 13.76 14.17
CA GLY A 598 12.06 14.39 13.94
C GLY A 598 10.93 13.94 14.87
N HIS A 599 11.08 12.80 15.56
CA HIS A 599 10.03 12.27 16.42
C HIS A 599 10.18 12.76 17.87
N THR A 600 9.07 13.17 18.51
CA THR A 600 9.05 13.66 19.91
C THR A 600 8.49 12.64 20.91
N ASN A 601 8.10 11.44 20.46
CA ASN A 601 7.47 10.41 21.29
C ASN A 601 7.89 8.97 20.89
N ARG A 602 7.37 8.00 21.65
CA ARG A 602 7.70 6.56 21.62
C ARG A 602 7.37 5.91 20.26
N MET A 603 8.31 5.14 19.72
CA MET A 603 8.12 4.31 18.52
C MET A 603 7.67 2.90 18.95
N THR A 604 6.50 2.46 18.49
CA THR A 604 6.01 1.08 18.69
C THR A 604 5.65 0.44 17.37
N HIS A 605 5.69 -0.89 17.34
CA HIS A 605 5.53 -1.75 16.17
C HIS A 605 4.15 -1.72 15.53
#